data_AF-A0A7X7K8S2-F1
#
_entry.id   AF-A0A7X7K8S2-F1
#
_cell.length_a   1.000
_cell.length_b   1.000
_cell.length_c   1.000
_cell.angle_alpha   90.00
_cell.angle_beta   90.00
_cell.angle_gamma   90.00
#
_symmetry.space_group_name_H-M   'P 1'
#
loop_
_entity.id
_entity.type
_entity.pdbx_description
1 polymer ?
#
loop_
_entity_poly.entity_id
_entity_poly.type
_entity_poly.pdbx_seq_one_letter_code
_entity_poly.pdbx_strand_id
1 'polypeptide(L)' 'MDYGHPLRFGVFLTPSAAEPSAVVDRARLAEGLGLDLVTFQ' A
#
# COMPACT_ATOMS: atom_id res chain seq x y z
N MET A 1 -2.86 24.67 -0.05
CA MET A 1 -2.14 24.27 1.19
C MET A 1 -2.98 23.20 1.86
N ASP A 2 -2.39 22.08 2.24
CA ASP A 2 -3.05 20.88 2.80
C ASP A 2 -3.58 21.11 4.24
N TYR A 3 -4.18 22.26 4.54
CA TYR A 3 -4.76 22.61 5.85
C TYR A 3 -3.86 22.37 7.09
N GLY A 4 -2.54 22.20 6.91
CA GLY A 4 -1.58 21.85 7.98
C GLY A 4 -1.24 20.37 8.09
N HIS A 5 -1.80 19.51 7.25
CA HIS A 5 -1.46 18.08 7.16
C HIS A 5 -0.41 17.83 6.06
N PRO A 6 0.40 16.77 6.19
CA PRO A 6 1.22 16.27 5.10
C PRO A 6 0.40 15.37 4.17
N LEU A 7 0.56 15.58 2.87
CA LEU A 7 -0.06 14.75 1.84
C LEU A 7 0.55 13.35 1.90
N ARG A 8 -0.31 12.33 2.01
CA ARG A 8 0.10 10.93 2.07
C ARG A 8 -0.42 10.16 0.88
N PHE A 9 0.41 9.31 0.30
CA PHE A 9 0.05 8.45 -0.83
C PHE A 9 0.09 6.99 -0.42
N GLY A 10 -0.86 6.20 -0.93
CA GLY A 10 -0.97 4.79 -0.57
C GLY A 10 -1.60 3.94 -1.65
N VAL A 11 -1.59 2.62 -1.41
CA VAL A 11 -2.14 1.62 -2.33
C VAL A 11 -3.11 0.69 -1.61
N PHE A 12 -4.19 0.35 -2.31
CA PHE A 12 -5.16 -0.64 -1.89
C PHE A 12 -4.93 -1.94 -2.68
N LEU A 13 -4.66 -3.03 -1.97
CA LEU A 13 -4.38 -4.33 -2.56
C LEU A 13 -5.60 -5.25 -2.41
N THR A 14 -6.04 -5.86 -3.51
CA THR A 14 -7.05 -6.92 -3.48
C THR A 14 -6.33 -8.28 -3.48
N PRO A 15 -6.37 -9.05 -2.39
CA PRO A 15 -5.73 -10.36 -2.35
C PRO A 15 -6.42 -11.34 -3.31
N SER A 16 -5.64 -12.25 -3.88
CA SER A 16 -6.16 -13.40 -4.62
C SER A 16 -5.94 -14.66 -3.79
N ALA A 17 -6.97 -15.50 -3.66
CA ALA A 17 -6.85 -16.78 -2.97
C ALA A 17 -5.87 -17.75 -3.65
N ALA A 18 -5.64 -17.57 -4.96
CA ALA A 18 -4.70 -18.39 -5.73
C ALA A 18 -3.24 -18.08 -5.40
N GLU A 19 -2.93 -16.89 -4.89
CA GLU A 19 -1.57 -16.46 -4.56
C GLU A 19 -1.58 -15.54 -3.33
N PRO A 20 -1.75 -16.11 -2.12
CA PRO A 20 -1.83 -15.34 -0.89
C PRO A 20 -0.51 -14.66 -0.53
N SER A 21 0.63 -15.16 -1.02
CA SER A 21 1.95 -14.57 -0.79
C SER A 21 2.12 -13.22 -1.50
N ALA A 22 1.47 -13.03 -2.65
CA ALA A 22 1.63 -11.85 -3.49
C ALA A 22 1.15 -10.55 -2.83
N VAL A 23 0.24 -10.60 -1.84
CA VAL A 23 -0.18 -9.38 -1.12
C VAL A 23 0.97 -8.82 -0.28
N VAL A 24 1.78 -9.69 0.32
CA VAL A 24 2.94 -9.30 1.15
C VAL A 24 4.05 -8.74 0.27
N ASP A 25 4.32 -9.37 -0.86
CA ASP A 25 5.35 -8.88 -1.79
C ASP A 25 4.96 -7.52 -2.40
N ARG A 26 3.68 -7.31 -2.69
CA ARG A 26 3.15 -6.00 -3.11
C ARG A 26 3.25 -4.94 -2.01
N ALA A 27 3.03 -5.32 -0.76
CA ALA A 27 3.20 -4.41 0.38
C ALA A 27 4.67 -3.98 0.54
N ARG A 28 5.61 -4.92 0.44
CA ARG A 28 7.06 -4.63 0.46
C ARG A 28 7.50 -3.74 -0.70
N LEU A 29 6.94 -3.98 -1.89
CA LEU A 29 7.19 -3.10 -3.04
C LEU A 29 6.68 -1.68 -2.78
N ALA A 30 5.49 -1.53 -2.20
CA ALA A 30 4.93 -0.23 -1.86
C ALA A 30 5.80 0.54 -0.84
N GLU A 31 6.35 -0.14 0.17
CA GLU A 31 7.33 0.46 1.09
C GLU A 31 8.60 0.91 0.33
N GLY A 32 9.13 0.07 -0.56
CA GLY A 32 10.30 0.42 -1.38
C GLY A 32 10.07 1.59 -2.34
N LEU A 33 8.80 1.87 -2.70
CA LEU A 33 8.39 3.01 -3.51
C LEU A 33 8.11 4.28 -2.68
N GLY A 34 8.20 4.20 -1.34
CA GLY A 34 7.97 5.33 -0.45
C GLY A 34 6.49 5.69 -0.26
N LEU A 35 5.58 4.73 -0.43
CA LEU A 35 4.18 4.94 -0.11
C LEU A 35 3.97 4.94 1.41
N ASP A 36 3.17 5.88 1.89
CA ASP A 36 2.89 6.10 3.32
C ASP A 36 1.87 5.11 3.88
N LEU A 37 1.09 4.46 3.01
CA LEU A 37 -0.02 3.59 3.40
C LEU A 37 -0.19 2.39 2.46
N VAL A 38 -0.35 1.20 3.05
CA VAL A 38 -0.75 -0.02 2.35
C VAL A 38 -1.94 -0.63 3.10
N THR A 39 -3.01 -0.96 2.38
CA THR A 39 -4.17 -1.66 2.94
C THR A 39 -4.60 -2.80 2.02
N PHE A 40 -5.28 -3.80 2.60
CA PHE A 40 -5.85 -4.94 1.90
C PHE A 40 -7.14 -5.39 2.61
N GLN A 41 -7.97 -6.19 1.91
CA GLN A 41 -9.23 -6.73 2.43
C GLN A 41 -9.07 -8.14 2.99
#